data_AF-A0A1V5S9N2-F1
#
_entry.id   AF-A0A1V5S9N2-F1
#
_cell.length_a   1.000
_cell.length_b   1.000
_cell.length_c   1.000
_cell.angle_alpha   90.00
_cell.angle_beta   90.00
_cell.angle_gamma   90.00
#
_symmetry.space_group_name_H-M   'P 1'
#
loop_
_entity.id
_entity.type
_entity.pdbx_description
1 polymer ?
#
loop_
_entity_poly.entity_id
_entity_poly.type
_entity_poly.pdbx_seq_one_letter_code
_entity_poly.pdbx_strand_id
1 'polypeptide(L)'
;MMLLAFFAVLVLLVHSYGGQIRTVHANLETVKSFLKVPEVEYKFFGIHFDLRGRYRGRKIVYTYRMSERRATAYYNISVEPKILLPEQKGFILDYPRPTQNTQLVRGKIRYSRRSLFGEGFFDTKLCLFSPGEVSEVLEELSEAARRVESGEWRP
;
A
#
# COMPACT_ATOMS: atom_id res chain seq x y z
N MET A 1 17.14 18.29 -35.35
CA MET A 1 16.72 18.77 -34.02
C MET A 1 15.48 18.04 -33.49
N MET A 2 14.35 17.99 -34.22
CA MET A 2 13.12 17.33 -33.76
C MET A 2 13.25 15.80 -33.52
N LEU A 3 14.00 15.09 -34.38
CA LEU A 3 14.24 13.65 -34.23
C LEU A 3 15.07 13.31 -32.99
N LEU A 4 16.12 14.10 -32.71
CA LEU A 4 16.97 13.93 -31.52
C LEU A 4 16.21 14.25 -30.23
N ALA A 5 15.34 15.27 -30.25
CA ALA A 5 14.46 15.58 -29.13
C ALA A 5 13.47 14.43 -28.84
N PHE A 6 12.93 13.79 -29.88
CA PHE A 6 12.05 12.61 -29.74
C PHE A 6 12.79 11.42 -29.08
N PHE A 7 14.01 11.11 -29.53
CA PHE A 7 14.82 10.07 -28.91
C PHE A 7 15.18 10.39 -27.45
N ALA A 8 15.52 11.64 -27.13
CA ALA A 8 15.81 12.06 -25.76
C ALA A 8 14.59 11.90 -24.83
N VAL A 9 13.39 12.27 -25.30
CA VAL A 9 12.14 12.07 -24.55
C VAL A 9 11.84 10.58 -24.35
N LEU A 10 12.05 9.75 -25.36
CA LEU A 10 11.86 8.30 -25.27
C LEU A 10 12.81 7.67 -24.24
N VAL A 11 14.09 8.05 -24.24
CA VAL A 11 15.08 7.56 -23.26
C VAL A 11 14.71 7.98 -21.84
N LEU A 12 14.24 9.23 -21.65
CA LEU A 12 13.78 9.71 -20.35
C LEU A 12 12.54 8.94 -19.86
N LEU A 13 11.60 8.61 -20.75
CA LEU A 13 10.42 7.80 -20.43
C LEU A 13 10.82 6.38 -20.00
N VAL A 14 11.71 5.72 -20.74
CA VAL A 14 12.21 4.37 -20.41
C VAL A 14 12.96 4.38 -19.08
N HIS A 15 13.81 5.38 -18.83
CA HIS A 15 14.57 5.49 -17.59
C HIS A 15 13.65 5.75 -16.38
N SER A 16 12.67 6.64 -16.53
CA SER A 16 11.67 6.93 -15.49
C SER A 16 10.84 5.68 -15.16
N TYR A 17 10.36 4.98 -16.18
CA TYR A 17 9.59 3.75 -16.04
C TYR A 17 10.40 2.62 -15.36
N GLY A 18 11.66 2.44 -15.77
CA GLY A 18 12.57 1.48 -15.15
C GLY A 18 12.85 1.77 -13.67
N GLY A 19 12.99 3.04 -13.30
CA GLY A 19 13.13 3.47 -11.91
C GLY A 19 11.90 3.13 -11.06
N GLN A 20 10.70 3.39 -11.59
CA GLN A 20 9.45 3.06 -10.90
C GLN A 20 9.30 1.55 -10.65
N ILE A 21 9.56 0.71 -11.66
CA ILE A 21 9.52 -0.76 -11.50
C ILE A 21 10.45 -1.21 -10.38
N ARG A 22 11.68 -0.70 -10.32
CA ARG A 22 12.63 -1.07 -9.27
C ARG A 22 12.11 -0.71 -7.88
N THR A 23 11.54 0.48 -7.70
CA THR A 23 10.97 0.88 -6.41
C THR A 23 9.75 0.04 -6.02
N VAL A 24 8.87 -0.27 -6.98
CA VAL A 24 7.70 -1.13 -6.77
C VAL A 24 8.13 -2.52 -6.33
N HIS A 25 9.15 -3.07 -6.99
CA HIS A 25 9.69 -4.38 -6.66
C HIS A 25 10.40 -4.38 -5.29
N ALA A 26 11.16 -3.33 -4.97
CA ALA A 26 11.78 -3.17 -3.65
C ALA A 26 10.71 -3.15 -2.55
N ASN A 27 9.64 -2.37 -2.72
CA ASN A 27 8.52 -2.34 -1.78
C ASN A 27 7.83 -3.69 -1.64
N LEU A 28 7.62 -4.40 -2.76
CA LEU A 28 7.06 -5.75 -2.76
C LEU A 28 7.92 -6.70 -1.91
N GLU A 29 9.23 -6.76 -2.16
CA GLU A 29 10.13 -7.65 -1.44
C GLU A 29 10.25 -7.27 0.04
N THR A 30 10.27 -5.96 0.36
CA THR A 30 10.23 -5.50 1.75
C THR A 30 8.97 -6.01 2.44
N VAL A 31 7.77 -5.78 1.92
CA VAL A 31 6.52 -6.24 2.57
C VAL A 31 6.45 -7.76 2.64
N LYS A 32 6.84 -8.44 1.56
CA LYS A 32 6.87 -9.91 1.46
C LYS A 32 7.73 -10.54 2.55
N SER A 33 8.85 -9.92 2.91
CA SER A 33 9.76 -10.43 3.96
C SER A 33 9.11 -10.56 5.35
N PHE A 34 8.05 -9.79 5.65
CA PHE A 34 7.34 -9.84 6.93
C PHE A 34 6.18 -10.84 6.95
N LEU A 35 5.79 -11.40 5.81
CA LEU A 35 4.60 -12.25 5.69
C LEU A 35 4.98 -13.73 5.69
N LYS A 36 4.22 -14.53 6.45
CA LYS A 36 4.22 -15.99 6.33
C LYS A 36 3.38 -16.41 5.13
N VAL A 37 3.86 -17.38 4.36
CA VAL A 37 3.19 -17.93 3.17
C VAL A 37 2.80 -16.80 2.19
N PRO A 38 3.76 -16.00 1.70
CA PRO A 38 3.46 -14.92 0.78
C PRO A 38 3.11 -15.46 -0.62
N GLU A 39 2.03 -14.94 -1.19
CA GLU A 39 1.56 -15.23 -2.54
C GLU A 39 1.41 -13.93 -3.32
N VAL A 40 1.99 -13.85 -4.52
CA VAL A 40 1.96 -12.64 -5.35
C VAL A 40 1.17 -12.91 -6.63
N GLU A 41 0.18 -12.07 -6.91
CA GLU A 41 -0.63 -12.10 -8.12
C GLU A 41 -0.38 -10.82 -8.93
N TYR A 42 0.32 -10.93 -10.06
CA TYR A 42 0.56 -9.81 -10.97
C TYR A 42 -0.63 -9.62 -11.91
N LYS A 43 -1.12 -8.38 -12.05
CA LYS A 43 -2.32 -8.08 -12.85
C LYS A 43 -2.03 -7.41 -14.19
N PHE A 44 -1.06 -6.49 -14.27
CA PHE A 44 -0.70 -5.79 -15.52
C PHE A 44 0.73 -5.23 -15.44
N PHE A 45 1.56 -5.50 -16.47
CA PHE A 45 2.95 -5.00 -16.69
C PHE A 45 3.93 -4.98 -15.48
N GLY A 46 3.74 -5.82 -14.46
CA GLY A 46 4.64 -5.91 -13.30
C GLY A 46 4.56 -4.74 -12.31
N ILE A 47 3.84 -3.68 -12.68
CA ILE A 47 3.61 -2.49 -11.84
C ILE A 47 2.26 -2.60 -11.12
N HIS A 48 1.43 -3.61 -11.38
CA HIS A 48 0.22 -3.87 -10.61
C HIS A 48 0.29 -5.28 -10.03
N PHE A 49 0.18 -5.38 -8.72
CA PHE A 49 0.16 -6.67 -8.06
C PHE A 49 -0.70 -6.65 -6.80
N ASP A 50 -1.11 -7.85 -6.38
CA ASP A 50 -1.65 -8.13 -5.06
C ASP A 50 -0.71 -9.13 -4.37
N LEU A 51 -0.13 -8.73 -3.24
CA LEU A 51 0.60 -9.60 -2.34
C LEU A 51 -0.36 -10.02 -1.22
N ARG A 52 -0.50 -11.32 -1.01
CA ARG A 52 -1.27 -11.92 0.07
C ARG A 52 -0.34 -12.69 0.98
N GLY A 53 -0.68 -12.81 2.25
CA GLY A 53 0.09 -13.63 3.18
C GLY A 53 -0.51 -13.59 4.58
N ARG A 54 0.24 -14.06 5.56
CA ARG A 54 -0.17 -14.05 6.97
C ARG A 54 0.81 -13.30 7.85
N TYR A 55 0.29 -12.45 8.73
CA TYR A 55 1.05 -11.79 9.77
C TYR A 55 0.34 -11.98 11.10
N ARG A 56 1.05 -12.48 12.12
CA ARG A 56 0.49 -12.84 13.44
C ARG A 56 -0.81 -13.67 13.36
N GLY A 57 -0.87 -14.58 12.39
CA GLY A 57 -2.02 -15.48 12.17
C GLY A 57 -3.21 -14.85 11.43
N ARG A 58 -3.13 -13.58 11.05
CA ARG A 58 -4.18 -12.85 10.30
C ARG A 58 -3.81 -12.73 8.82
N LYS A 59 -4.82 -12.71 7.95
CA LYS A 59 -4.61 -12.56 6.52
C LYS A 59 -4.34 -11.10 6.18
N ILE A 60 -3.23 -10.88 5.47
CA ILE A 60 -2.78 -9.58 5.00
C ILE A 60 -2.93 -9.54 3.48
N VAL A 61 -3.41 -8.42 2.96
CA VAL A 61 -3.44 -8.13 1.53
C VAL A 61 -2.82 -6.77 1.30
N TYR A 62 -1.69 -6.76 0.61
CA TYR A 62 -1.04 -5.57 0.08
C TYR A 62 -1.37 -5.43 -1.41
N THR A 63 -2.00 -4.33 -1.79
CA THR A 63 -2.38 -4.03 -3.16
C THR A 63 -1.62 -2.82 -3.64
N TYR A 64 -0.98 -2.95 -4.80
CA TYR A 64 -0.37 -1.84 -5.51
C TYR A 64 -1.06 -1.66 -6.87
N ARG A 65 -1.48 -0.41 -7.14
CA ARG A 65 -2.10 0.00 -8.40
C ARG A 65 -1.58 1.37 -8.84
N MET A 66 -1.03 1.43 -10.06
CA MET A 66 -0.71 2.69 -10.72
C MET A 66 -1.98 3.24 -11.38
N SER A 67 -2.56 4.32 -10.85
CA SER A 67 -3.76 4.92 -11.45
C SER A 67 -3.38 5.77 -12.66
N GLU A 68 -3.79 5.38 -13.86
CA GLU A 68 -3.65 6.20 -15.09
C GLU A 68 -4.37 7.55 -14.95
N ARG A 69 -5.46 7.62 -14.16
CA ARG A 69 -6.35 8.79 -14.06
C ARG A 69 -5.93 9.85 -13.05
N ARG A 70 -4.94 9.62 -12.19
CA ARG A 70 -4.65 10.52 -11.05
C ARG A 70 -3.19 10.87 -10.82
N ALA A 71 -2.28 10.50 -11.72
CA ALA A 71 -0.83 10.69 -11.55
C ALA A 71 -0.27 10.22 -10.17
N THR A 72 -1.03 9.38 -9.45
CA THR A 72 -0.75 9.00 -8.06
C THR A 72 -0.84 7.49 -7.93
N ALA A 73 0.23 6.89 -7.44
CA ALA A 73 0.25 5.48 -7.10
C ALA A 73 -0.63 5.26 -5.87
N TYR A 74 -1.56 4.29 -5.96
CA TYR A 74 -2.36 3.86 -4.83
C TYR A 74 -1.76 2.59 -4.25
N TYR A 75 -1.32 2.67 -3.01
CA TYR A 75 -0.87 1.54 -2.23
C TYR A 75 -1.76 1.39 -1.02
N ASN A 76 -2.15 0.14 -0.75
CA ASN A 76 -3.04 -0.18 0.34
C ASN A 76 -2.59 -1.50 0.98
N ILE A 77 -2.31 -1.46 2.27
CA ILE A 77 -2.08 -2.67 3.07
C ILE A 77 -3.32 -2.87 3.92
N SER A 78 -3.90 -4.07 3.88
CA SER A 78 -5.11 -4.39 4.61
C SER A 78 -5.00 -5.69 5.37
N VAL A 79 -5.72 -5.78 6.48
CA VAL A 79 -5.75 -6.94 7.38
C VAL A 79 -7.20 -7.34 7.63
N GLU A 80 -7.44 -8.65 7.54
CA GLU A 80 -8.71 -9.27 7.89
C GLU A 80 -8.69 -9.67 9.38
N PRO A 81 -9.58 -9.12 10.22
CA PRO A 81 -9.77 -9.61 11.60
C PRO A 81 -10.33 -11.03 11.59
N LYS A 82 -10.15 -11.77 12.70
CA LYS A 82 -10.66 -13.16 12.82
C LYS A 82 -12.18 -13.26 12.83
N ILE A 83 -12.85 -12.22 13.31
CA ILE A 83 -14.30 -12.13 13.34
C ILE A 83 -14.77 -11.21 12.21
N LEU A 84 -15.88 -11.57 11.55
CA LEU A 84 -16.47 -10.72 10.53
C LEU A 84 -17.07 -9.47 11.17
N LEU A 85 -16.56 -8.31 10.77
CA LEU A 85 -17.06 -7.03 11.23
C LEU A 85 -18.32 -6.62 10.46
N PRO A 86 -19.32 -6.01 11.12
CA PRO A 86 -20.35 -5.26 10.42
C PRO A 86 -19.69 -4.13 9.60
N GLU A 87 -20.27 -3.82 8.44
CA GLU A 87 -19.74 -2.80 7.54
C GLU A 87 -19.91 -1.41 8.18
N GLN A 88 -18.80 -0.72 8.47
CA GLN A 88 -18.83 0.60 9.11
C GLN A 88 -18.01 1.61 8.31
N LYS A 89 -18.51 2.84 8.28
CA LYS A 89 -17.94 3.94 7.51
C LYS A 89 -17.21 4.89 8.45
N GLY A 90 -15.88 4.92 8.35
CA GLY A 90 -15.03 5.93 9.01
C GLY A 90 -14.56 5.48 10.40
N PHE A 91 -13.25 5.31 10.54
CA PHE A 91 -12.60 5.00 11.81
C PHE A 91 -11.57 6.08 12.10
N ILE A 92 -12.01 7.23 12.60
CA ILE A 92 -11.12 8.33 12.96
C ILE A 92 -11.80 9.13 14.08
N LEU A 93 -11.78 8.66 15.34
CA LEU A 93 -11.85 9.58 16.49
C LEU A 93 -11.41 8.93 17.81
N ASP A 94 -11.83 7.69 18.09
CA ASP A 94 -11.68 7.08 19.43
C ASP A 94 -10.48 6.14 19.63
N TYR A 95 -9.55 6.11 18.68
CA TYR A 95 -8.34 5.31 18.83
C TYR A 95 -7.25 6.11 19.55
N PRO A 96 -6.73 5.67 20.72
CA PRO A 96 -5.53 6.28 21.27
C PRO A 96 -4.39 6.05 20.25
N ARG A 97 -4.00 7.17 19.61
CA ARG A 97 -3.26 7.31 18.33
C ARG A 97 -1.96 6.48 18.27
N PRO A 98 -1.60 5.98 17.06
CA PRO A 98 -0.84 6.82 16.12
C PRO A 98 -1.31 6.73 14.64
N THR A 99 -2.07 7.75 14.20
CA THR A 99 -2.25 8.26 12.81
C THR A 99 -3.59 8.05 12.05
N GLN A 100 -3.81 8.94 11.05
CA GLN A 100 -5.08 9.28 10.36
C GLN A 100 -5.48 8.36 9.19
N ASN A 101 -4.65 7.36 8.85
CA ASN A 101 -4.69 6.68 7.55
C ASN A 101 -5.30 5.27 7.59
N THR A 102 -5.70 4.82 8.77
CA THR A 102 -6.30 3.50 8.97
C THR A 102 -7.82 3.59 9.00
N GLN A 103 -8.49 2.77 8.20
CA GLN A 103 -9.94 2.79 8.02
C GLN A 103 -10.51 1.38 7.93
N LEU A 104 -11.66 1.16 8.55
CA LEU A 104 -12.46 -0.04 8.30
C LEU A 104 -13.24 0.12 6.99
N VAL A 105 -12.99 -0.75 6.02
CA VAL A 105 -13.68 -0.73 4.72
C VAL A 105 -13.97 -2.16 4.30
N ARG A 106 -15.27 -2.48 4.10
CA ARG A 106 -15.76 -3.81 3.70
C ARG A 106 -15.24 -4.93 4.62
N GLY A 107 -15.34 -4.72 5.93
CA GLY A 107 -14.89 -5.69 6.94
C GLY A 107 -13.36 -5.86 7.06
N LYS A 108 -12.56 -5.03 6.39
CA LYS A 108 -11.08 -5.06 6.48
C LYS A 108 -10.54 -3.78 7.06
N ILE A 109 -9.52 -3.88 7.89
CA ILE A 109 -8.78 -2.73 8.39
C ILE A 109 -7.72 -2.38 7.34
N ARG A 110 -7.79 -1.18 6.79
CA ARG A 110 -6.97 -0.74 5.67
C ARG A 110 -6.09 0.42 6.09
N TYR A 111 -4.81 0.34 5.79
CA TYR A 111 -3.88 1.45 5.83
C TYR A 111 -3.66 1.96 4.41
N SER A 112 -3.95 3.23 4.18
CA SER A 112 -3.57 3.92 2.94
C SER A 112 -2.88 5.22 3.25
N ARG A 113 -1.61 5.35 2.87
CA ARG A 113 -0.93 6.65 2.93
C ARG A 113 -1.21 7.38 1.63
N ARG A 114 -1.78 8.58 1.75
CA ARG A 114 -1.86 9.50 0.61
C ARG A 114 -0.44 9.96 0.26
N SER A 115 -0.12 10.04 -1.03
CA SER A 115 1.10 10.72 -1.46
C SER A 115 1.11 12.15 -0.88
N LEU A 116 2.24 12.58 -0.31
CA LEU A 116 2.39 13.92 0.24
C LEU A 116 2.76 14.97 -0.83
N PHE A 117 2.99 14.55 -2.07
CA PHE A 117 3.39 15.44 -3.17
C PHE A 117 2.26 15.58 -4.19
N GLY A 118 1.87 16.84 -4.42
CA GLY A 118 0.83 17.27 -5.33
C GLY A 118 1.22 17.18 -6.79
N GLU A 119 0.21 17.34 -7.64
CA GLU A 119 0.24 17.27 -9.11
C GLU A 119 1.35 18.16 -9.70
N GLY A 120 2.46 17.54 -10.10
CA GLY A 120 3.55 18.19 -10.81
C GLY A 120 4.02 17.31 -11.98
N PHE A 121 4.36 17.93 -13.11
CA PHE A 121 4.68 17.24 -14.37
C PHE A 121 5.94 16.35 -14.33
N PHE A 122 6.72 16.35 -13.24
CA PHE A 122 7.98 15.61 -13.14
C PHE A 122 8.31 15.06 -11.73
N ASP A 123 7.31 14.80 -10.88
CA ASP A 123 7.57 14.17 -9.57
C ASP A 123 6.94 12.78 -9.48
N THR A 124 7.63 11.80 -10.07
CA THR A 124 7.21 10.38 -10.13
C THR A 124 8.14 9.48 -9.33
N LYS A 125 8.70 9.96 -8.22
CA LYS A 125 9.41 9.09 -7.28
C LYS A 125 8.41 8.43 -6.34
N LEU A 126 8.11 7.15 -6.62
CA LEU A 126 7.38 6.30 -5.69
C LEU A 126 8.10 6.28 -4.33
N CYS A 127 7.37 6.45 -3.23
CA CYS A 127 7.97 6.32 -1.91
C CYS A 127 8.42 4.88 -1.68
N LEU A 128 9.68 4.72 -1.26
CA LEU A 128 10.25 3.43 -0.92
C LEU A 128 9.96 3.15 0.56
N PHE A 129 9.40 1.99 0.86
CA PHE A 129 9.15 1.55 2.22
C PHE A 129 10.44 1.07 2.86
N SER A 130 10.81 1.67 3.98
CA SER A 130 11.81 1.08 4.88
C SER A 130 11.22 -0.14 5.60
N PRO A 131 12.06 -1.13 5.98
CA PRO A 131 11.60 -2.25 6.80
C PRO A 131 10.96 -1.82 8.13
N GLY A 132 11.45 -0.73 8.73
CA GLY A 132 10.87 -0.15 9.95
C GLY A 132 9.45 0.34 9.73
N GLU A 133 9.20 1.14 8.69
CA GLU A 133 7.85 1.61 8.34
C GLU A 133 6.88 0.44 8.08
N VAL A 134 7.32 -0.60 7.37
CA VAL A 134 6.47 -1.78 7.12
C VAL A 134 6.12 -2.49 8.43
N SER A 135 7.10 -2.65 9.32
CA SER A 135 6.87 -3.25 10.63
C SER A 135 5.85 -2.44 11.43
N GLU A 136 6.01 -1.11 11.49
CA GLU A 136 5.09 -0.22 12.20
C GLU A 136 3.66 -0.32 11.67
N VAL A 137 3.49 -0.29 10.34
CA VAL A 137 2.16 -0.41 9.71
C VAL A 137 1.53 -1.78 9.97
N LEU A 138 2.30 -2.87 9.90
CA LEU A 138 1.78 -4.22 10.18
C LEU A 138 1.41 -4.39 11.65
N GLU A 139 2.18 -3.81 12.57
CA GLU A 139 1.85 -3.78 14.00
C GLU A 139 0.60 -2.96 14.27
N GLU A 140 0.47 -1.78 13.64
CA GLU A 140 -0.71 -0.93 13.73
C GLU A 140 -1.97 -1.69 13.30
N LEU A 141 -1.94 -2.32 12.11
CA LEU A 141 -3.07 -3.08 11.59
C LEU A 141 -3.39 -4.31 12.45
N SER A 142 -2.37 -4.97 13.00
CA SER A 142 -2.52 -6.11 13.90
C SER A 142 -3.16 -5.71 15.23
N GLU A 143 -2.78 -4.57 15.79
CA GLU A 143 -3.34 -4.03 17.03
C GLU A 143 -4.78 -3.55 16.82
N ALA A 144 -5.06 -2.89 15.70
CA ALA A 144 -6.43 -2.50 15.34
C ALA A 144 -7.33 -3.74 15.18
N ALA A 145 -6.85 -4.80 14.55
CA ALA A 145 -7.58 -6.07 14.44
C ALA A 145 -7.78 -6.72 15.82
N ARG A 146 -6.79 -6.66 16.72
CA ARG A 146 -6.91 -7.19 18.09
C ARG A 146 -7.99 -6.46 18.89
N ARG A 147 -8.01 -5.11 18.87
CA ARG A 147 -9.00 -4.32 19.63
C ARG A 147 -10.42 -4.54 19.15
N VAL A 148 -10.57 -4.75 17.85
CA VAL A 148 -11.82 -5.20 17.25
C VAL A 148 -12.20 -6.58 17.80
N GLU A 149 -11.27 -7.54 17.74
CA GLU A 149 -11.51 -8.92 18.20
C GLU A 149 -11.85 -8.99 19.69
N SER A 150 -11.30 -8.09 20.52
CA SER A 150 -11.56 -8.06 21.97
C SER A 150 -12.78 -7.24 22.39
N GLY A 151 -13.42 -6.51 21.47
CA GLY A 151 -14.54 -5.61 21.80
C GLY A 151 -14.12 -4.36 22.60
N GLU A 152 -12.81 -4.07 22.70
CA GLU A 152 -12.30 -2.78 23.19
C GLU A 152 -12.71 -1.63 22.26
N TRP A 153 -12.99 -1.95 21.00
CA TRP A 153 -13.55 -1.02 20.06
C TRP A 153 -15.05 -0.80 20.29
N ARG A 154 -15.47 0.46 20.39
CA ARG A 154 -16.89 0.87 20.46
C ARG A 154 -17.25 1.78 19.27
N PRO A 155 -18.40 1.57 18.62
CA PRO A 155 -18.93 2.43 17.55
C PRO A 155 -19.27 3.84 18.00
#